data_AF-A0A6C0CJC6-F1
#
_entry.id   AF-A0A6C0CJC6-F1
#
_cell.length_a   1.000
_cell.length_b   1.000
_cell.length_c   1.000
_cell.angle_alpha   90.00
_cell.angle_beta   90.00
_cell.angle_gamma   90.00
#
_symmetry.space_group_name_H-M   'P 1'
#
loop_
_entity.id
_entity.type
_entity.pdbx_description
1 polymer ?
#
loop_
_entity_poly.entity_id
_entity_poly.type
_entity_poly.pdbx_seq_one_letter_code
_entity_poly.pdbx_strand_id
1 'polypeptide(L)'
;MNAKLWISVILGILFIVFVVLLVIRYALVSNNYIADGNKCVKQGKYQEAIEYYKLYLADCKNDRQRAKVCILIARAYHDGLEDGKSAVVYYMKSYELGNVDCLKDVGDIFNWGLRDKSIINKDRAMLCYTTIMRRSTNKELVQVCRELVNRQKPHTRIQPRGLFNQTSRAAPSVDRVPFVERHPGFRPGIEDTHFRQPAPTREQVMHTQPRGAELDINDIGLYVIDENAPQPATHIRPPRITVALINQRRANFINPAVFDANADDGGDATEGRVRNDKQNVHDTVVSNTVRASVQKLRESEGHFRGYNNDTALKEIHEYIRNAPVSESAKASATKTLMKCSRTNQHISSLGIGEHDVMRMVWNRIHHPSNKDNVENLKESLVLSLASGEERGEVVCATGRVDRIIDSLNKIDNENIVDIKPKWAINREIMEKCPVLREKFLNNHPQDIRVAMEAVTPTMEQQKVCDEYTAKLKTYIREELYKDYVDTGILSKTGLNIEVDKWIEYL
;
A
#
# COMPACT_ATOMS: atom_id res chain seq x y z
N MET A 1 46.22 57.05 31.09
CA MET A 1 45.59 55.91 30.38
C MET A 1 44.10 55.89 30.72
N ASN A 2 43.23 55.83 29.70
CA ASN A 2 41.78 55.98 29.87
C ASN A 2 41.16 54.74 30.53
N ALA A 3 40.62 54.90 31.75
CA ALA A 3 39.90 53.82 32.47
C ALA A 3 38.76 53.20 31.63
N LYS A 4 38.14 53.99 30.75
CA LYS A 4 37.11 53.51 29.82
C LYS A 4 37.61 52.45 28.83
N LEU A 5 38.87 52.55 28.38
CA LEU A 5 39.45 51.59 27.45
C LEU A 5 39.67 50.23 28.13
N TRP A 6 40.14 50.24 29.38
CA TRP A 6 40.34 49.02 30.16
C TRP A 6 39.04 48.29 30.48
N ILE A 7 37.97 49.01 30.81
CA ILE A 7 36.65 48.42 31.07
C ILE A 7 36.09 47.73 29.82
N SER A 8 36.24 48.35 28.64
CA SER A 8 35.76 47.78 27.38
C SER A 8 36.51 46.49 27.01
N VAL A 9 37.84 46.45 27.22
CA VAL A 9 38.65 45.25 26.98
C VAL A 9 38.26 44.11 27.94
N ILE A 10 38.04 44.41 29.22
CA ILE A 10 37.63 43.40 30.21
C ILE A 10 36.25 42.82 29.87
N LEU A 11 35.28 43.66 29.47
CA LEU A 11 33.96 43.19 29.05
C LEU A 11 34.02 42.32 27.80
N GLY A 12 34.87 42.67 26.83
CA GLY A 12 35.11 41.85 25.64
C GLY A 12 35.68 40.47 25.98
N ILE A 13 36.66 40.39 26.88
CA ILE A 13 37.24 39.12 27.34
C ILE A 13 36.19 38.28 28.09
N LEU A 14 35.41 38.89 28.99
CA LEU A 14 34.35 38.19 29.72
C LEU A 14 33.27 37.63 28.79
N PHE A 15 32.90 38.38 27.74
CA PHE A 15 31.97 37.90 26.73
C PHE A 15 32.51 36.69 25.95
N ILE A 16 33.78 36.73 25.53
CA ILE A 16 34.43 35.61 24.85
C ILE A 16 34.48 34.38 25.76
N VAL A 17 34.88 34.53 27.02
CA VAL A 17 34.90 33.44 28.01
C VAL A 17 33.50 32.86 28.21
N PHE A 18 32.47 33.70 28.30
CA PHE A 18 31.09 33.27 28.41
C PHE A 18 30.64 32.44 27.19
N VAL A 19 30.91 32.90 25.97
CA VAL A 19 30.59 32.17 24.74
C VAL A 19 31.33 30.83 24.68
N VAL A 20 32.61 30.80 25.02
CA VAL A 20 33.41 29.56 25.07
C VAL A 20 32.84 28.58 26.10
N LEU A 21 32.48 29.04 27.29
CA LEU A 21 31.85 28.20 28.31
C LEU A 21 30.47 27.69 27.86
N LEU A 22 29.72 28.47 27.10
CA LEU A 22 28.42 28.08 26.55
C LEU A 22 28.59 27.00 25.47
N VAL A 23 29.57 27.15 24.58
CA VAL A 23 29.94 26.13 23.58
C VAL A 23 30.47 24.86 24.23
N ILE A 24 31.35 24.96 25.23
CA ILE A 24 31.86 23.81 25.98
C ILE A 24 30.72 23.12 26.72
N ARG A 25 29.81 23.87 27.37
CA ARG A 25 28.65 23.29 28.04
C ARG A 25 27.71 22.61 27.04
N TYR A 26 27.47 23.22 25.88
CA TYR A 26 26.67 22.62 24.82
C TYR A 26 27.32 21.32 24.29
N ALA A 27 28.64 21.34 24.04
CA ALA A 27 29.42 20.19 23.59
C ALA A 27 29.55 19.07 24.65
N LEU A 28 29.54 19.41 25.95
CA LEU A 28 29.57 18.43 27.03
C LEU A 28 28.19 17.84 27.30
N VAL A 29 27.12 18.63 27.14
CA VAL A 29 25.73 18.16 27.25
C VAL A 29 25.33 17.30 26.05
N SER A 30 25.89 17.53 24.87
CA SER A 30 25.61 16.73 23.67
C SER A 30 26.21 15.31 23.71
N ASN A 31 27.01 14.95 24.72
CA ASN A 31 27.80 13.73 24.69
C ASN A 31 27.17 12.50 25.34
N ASN A 32 25.95 12.56 25.91
CA ASN A 32 25.36 11.33 26.43
C ASN A 32 23.83 11.22 26.46
N TYR A 33 23.17 11.71 25.42
CA TYR A 33 21.72 11.53 25.23
C TYR A 33 21.24 10.08 25.42
N ILE A 34 22.05 9.08 25.04
CA ILE A 34 21.71 7.67 25.28
C ILE A 34 21.71 7.33 26.79
N ALA A 35 22.71 7.77 27.56
CA ALA A 35 22.73 7.49 29.00
C ALA A 35 21.60 8.21 29.74
N ASP A 36 21.31 9.45 29.35
CA ASP A 36 20.20 10.21 29.94
C ASP A 36 18.85 9.57 29.61
N GLY A 37 18.64 9.14 28.36
CA GLY A 37 17.48 8.36 27.97
C GLY A 37 17.36 7.06 28.77
N ASN A 38 18.45 6.31 28.93
CA ASN A 38 18.46 5.08 29.73
C ASN A 38 18.16 5.34 31.21
N LYS A 39 18.62 6.48 31.76
CA LYS A 39 18.29 6.89 33.13
C LYS A 39 16.80 7.20 33.27
N CYS A 40 16.21 7.89 32.30
CA CYS A 40 14.76 8.15 32.26
C CYS A 40 13.96 6.84 32.16
N VAL A 41 14.38 5.87 31.33
CA VAL A 41 13.75 4.53 31.25
C VAL A 41 13.76 3.83 32.62
N LYS A 42 14.90 3.83 33.33
CA LYS A 42 15.00 3.23 34.68
C LYS A 42 14.08 3.89 35.71
N GLN A 43 13.70 5.15 35.48
CA GLN A 43 12.79 5.91 36.33
C GLN A 43 11.32 5.78 35.89
N GLY A 44 11.01 4.99 34.85
CA GLY A 44 9.67 4.88 34.26
C GLY A 44 9.24 6.11 33.45
N LYS A 45 10.17 7.00 33.13
CA LYS A 45 9.91 8.25 32.39
C LYS A 45 10.12 8.07 30.89
N TYR A 46 9.29 7.24 30.27
CA TYR A 46 9.48 6.79 28.89
C TYR A 46 9.38 7.94 27.86
N GLN A 47 8.46 8.89 28.05
CA GLN A 47 8.34 10.03 27.12
C GLN A 47 9.60 10.90 27.12
N GLU A 48 10.15 11.22 28.30
CA GLU A 48 11.41 11.97 28.41
C GLU A 48 12.57 11.19 27.76
N ALA A 49 12.62 9.87 27.96
CA ALA A 49 13.65 9.04 27.34
C ALA A 49 13.60 9.06 25.81
N ILE A 50 12.40 9.01 25.23
CA ILE A 50 12.18 9.08 23.78
C ILE A 50 12.73 10.39 23.21
N GLU A 51 12.50 11.52 23.88
CA GLU A 51 13.02 12.81 23.42
C GLU A 51 14.55 12.86 23.44
N TYR A 52 15.20 12.34 24.48
CA TYR A 52 16.66 12.19 24.50
C TYR A 52 17.18 11.31 23.35
N TYR A 53 16.54 10.17 23.10
CA TYR A 53 16.93 9.30 21.98
C TYR A 53 16.72 9.95 20.61
N LYS A 54 15.66 10.76 20.43
CA LYS A 54 15.44 11.52 19.19
C LYS A 54 16.50 12.59 18.97
N LEU A 55 16.91 13.30 20.02
CA LEU A 55 18.03 14.25 19.94
C LEU A 55 19.31 13.54 19.49
N TYR A 56 19.61 12.36 20.04
CA TYR A 56 20.74 11.56 19.56
C TYR A 56 20.60 11.17 18.08
N LEU A 57 19.42 10.76 17.63
CA LEU A 57 19.19 10.37 16.23
C LEU A 57 19.37 11.54 15.25
N ALA A 58 19.10 12.78 15.67
CA ALA A 58 19.29 13.96 14.84
C ALA A 58 20.79 14.21 14.54
N ASP A 59 21.65 13.93 15.51
CA ASP A 59 23.10 14.19 15.40
C ASP A 59 23.91 12.97 14.93
N CYS A 60 23.38 11.75 15.08
CA CYS A 60 24.10 10.52 14.79
C CYS A 60 24.17 10.22 13.28
N LYS A 61 25.38 10.15 12.73
CA LYS A 61 25.63 9.77 11.32
C LYS A 61 25.90 8.27 11.10
N ASN A 62 26.09 7.50 12.17
CA ASN A 62 26.45 6.09 12.08
C ASN A 62 25.19 5.21 12.07
N ASP A 63 24.87 4.58 10.95
CA ASP A 63 23.62 3.81 10.79
C ASP A 63 23.50 2.65 11.79
N ARG A 64 24.60 2.01 12.18
CA ARG A 64 24.58 0.96 13.21
C ARG A 64 24.19 1.50 14.58
N GLN A 65 24.64 2.72 14.93
CA GLN A 65 24.22 3.38 16.17
C GLN A 65 22.77 3.88 16.07
N ARG A 66 22.37 4.43 14.93
CA ARG A 66 20.98 4.84 14.67
C ARG A 66 20.02 3.66 14.81
N ALA A 67 20.34 2.50 14.25
CA ALA A 67 19.54 1.28 14.39
C ALA A 67 19.33 0.90 15.87
N LYS A 68 20.41 0.92 16.66
CA LYS A 68 20.34 0.66 18.10
C LYS A 68 19.44 1.66 18.84
N VAL A 69 19.52 2.94 18.51
CA VAL A 69 18.69 3.97 19.15
C VAL A 69 17.24 3.89 18.71
N CYS A 70 16.95 3.55 17.46
CA CYS A 70 15.60 3.24 17.00
C CYS A 70 14.97 2.10 17.84
N ILE A 71 15.74 1.05 18.19
CA ILE A 71 15.27 -0.01 19.10
C ILE A 71 14.98 0.52 20.50
N LEU A 72 15.83 1.42 21.05
CA LEU A 72 15.58 2.00 22.37
C LEU A 72 14.28 2.81 22.40
N ILE A 73 14.01 3.59 21.34
CA ILE A 73 12.74 4.31 21.19
C ILE A 73 11.57 3.33 21.05
N ALA A 74 11.72 2.32 20.19
CA ALA A 74 10.67 1.32 19.97
C ALA A 74 10.31 0.57 21.26
N ARG A 75 11.30 0.21 22.08
CA ARG A 75 11.08 -0.41 23.40
C ARG A 75 10.43 0.53 24.41
N ALA A 76 10.79 1.83 24.41
CA ALA A 76 10.11 2.80 25.26
C ALA A 76 8.61 2.92 24.92
N TYR A 77 8.25 2.83 23.63
CA TYR A 77 6.85 2.74 23.19
C TYR A 77 6.23 1.37 23.52
N HIS A 78 6.92 0.26 23.26
CA HIS A 78 6.43 -1.10 23.43
C HIS A 78 6.20 -1.45 24.91
N ASP A 79 7.26 -1.38 25.73
CA ASP A 79 7.26 -1.84 27.12
C ASP A 79 6.77 -0.77 28.10
N GLY A 80 6.95 0.50 27.74
CA GLY A 80 6.69 1.63 28.62
C GLY A 80 5.33 2.29 28.42
N LEU A 81 5.07 2.74 27.20
CA LEU A 81 3.82 3.46 26.86
C LEU A 81 2.71 2.54 26.34
N GLU A 82 3.01 1.26 26.08
CA GLU A 82 2.13 0.27 25.47
C GLU A 82 1.52 0.71 24.12
N ASP A 83 2.22 1.58 23.39
CA ASP A 83 1.82 2.08 22.07
C ASP A 83 2.45 1.23 20.97
N GLY A 84 1.69 0.22 20.55
CA GLY A 84 2.11 -0.74 19.53
C GLY A 84 2.34 -0.11 18.16
N LYS A 85 1.56 0.92 17.79
CA LYS A 85 1.69 1.56 16.47
C LYS A 85 3.00 2.32 16.37
N SER A 86 3.28 3.16 17.38
CA SER A 86 4.55 3.90 17.43
C SER A 86 5.75 2.96 17.58
N ALA A 87 5.63 1.90 18.38
CA ALA A 87 6.69 0.89 18.51
C ALA A 87 7.04 0.24 17.16
N VAL A 88 6.04 -0.19 16.38
CA VAL A 88 6.24 -0.78 15.04
C VAL A 88 6.97 0.20 14.11
N VAL A 89 6.61 1.48 14.10
CA VAL A 89 7.29 2.49 13.27
C VAL A 89 8.79 2.53 13.54
N TYR A 90 9.21 2.56 14.81
CA TYR A 90 10.65 2.64 15.14
C TYR A 90 11.38 1.31 14.99
N TYR A 91 10.73 0.17 15.22
CA TYR A 91 11.31 -1.13 14.86
C TYR A 91 11.55 -1.23 13.35
N MET A 92 10.61 -0.77 12.53
CA MET A 92 10.76 -0.77 11.07
C MET A 92 11.89 0.14 10.60
N LYS A 93 12.06 1.33 11.20
CA LYS A 93 13.24 2.18 10.97
C LYS A 93 14.55 1.47 11.34
N SER A 94 14.58 0.68 12.41
CA SER A 94 15.75 -0.12 12.77
C SER A 94 16.02 -1.24 11.76
N TYR A 95 14.97 -1.87 11.23
CA TYR A 95 15.06 -2.89 10.18
C TYR A 95 15.61 -2.31 8.87
N GLU A 96 15.15 -1.13 8.45
CA GLU A 96 15.68 -0.40 7.28
C GLU A 96 17.18 -0.09 7.41
N LEU A 97 17.67 0.11 8.64
CA LEU A 97 19.10 0.29 8.95
C LEU A 97 19.86 -1.04 9.13
N GLY A 98 19.28 -2.16 8.69
CA GLY A 98 19.91 -3.48 8.62
C GLY A 98 19.75 -4.37 9.85
N ASN A 99 18.96 -3.97 10.86
CA ASN A 99 18.76 -4.81 12.04
C ASN A 99 17.55 -5.74 11.89
N VAL A 100 17.77 -6.93 11.35
CA VAL A 100 16.71 -7.92 11.08
C VAL A 100 16.05 -8.45 12.36
N ASP A 101 16.79 -8.58 13.45
CA ASP A 101 16.34 -9.27 14.66
C ASP A 101 15.15 -8.54 15.34
N CYS A 102 15.00 -7.23 15.11
CA CYS A 102 13.89 -6.46 15.67
C CYS A 102 12.52 -6.85 15.07
N LEU A 103 12.49 -7.54 13.93
CA LEU A 103 11.23 -8.04 13.36
C LEU A 103 10.53 -9.05 14.27
N LYS A 104 11.24 -9.67 15.24
CA LYS A 104 10.59 -10.57 16.20
C LYS A 104 9.60 -9.78 17.05
N ASP A 105 10.01 -8.61 17.54
CA ASP A 105 9.15 -7.77 18.37
C ASP A 105 7.99 -7.17 17.54
N VAL A 106 8.22 -6.84 16.27
CA VAL A 106 7.15 -6.44 15.33
C VAL A 106 6.16 -7.57 15.10
N GLY A 107 6.66 -8.80 14.88
CA GLY A 107 5.84 -9.98 14.71
C GLY A 107 4.99 -10.26 15.94
N ASP A 108 5.56 -10.09 17.13
CA ASP A 108 4.87 -10.26 18.41
C ASP A 108 3.75 -9.23 18.61
N ILE A 109 4.00 -7.96 18.30
CA ILE A 109 2.98 -6.90 18.34
C ILE A 109 1.84 -7.23 17.36
N PHE A 110 2.14 -7.66 16.13
CA PHE A 110 1.09 -8.07 15.18
C PHE A 110 0.38 -9.36 15.61
N ASN A 111 1.05 -10.26 16.32
CA ASN A 111 0.47 -11.53 16.71
C ASN A 111 -0.48 -11.38 17.90
N TRP A 112 -0.08 -10.63 18.92
CA TRP A 112 -0.81 -10.56 20.19
C TRP A 112 -1.45 -9.20 20.47
N GLY A 113 -1.06 -8.16 19.72
CA GLY A 113 -1.39 -6.78 20.03
C GLY A 113 -0.63 -6.29 21.25
N LEU A 114 -0.84 -5.02 21.59
CA LEU A 114 -0.54 -4.47 22.91
C LEU A 114 -1.85 -4.00 23.53
N ARG A 115 -1.91 -2.76 23.99
CA ARG A 115 -3.14 -2.14 24.49
C ARG A 115 -4.21 -2.00 23.40
N ASP A 116 -3.78 -1.62 22.20
CA ASP A 116 -4.63 -1.54 21.02
C ASP A 116 -4.69 -2.89 20.31
N LYS A 117 -5.84 -3.56 20.36
CA LYS A 117 -6.06 -4.85 19.68
C LYS A 117 -6.29 -4.70 18.18
N SER A 118 -6.54 -3.49 17.68
CA SER A 118 -6.76 -3.27 16.25
C SER A 118 -5.51 -3.53 15.41
N ILE A 119 -4.33 -3.51 16.03
CA ILE A 119 -3.06 -3.81 15.37
C ILE A 119 -2.87 -5.31 15.08
N ILE A 120 -3.71 -6.20 15.63
CA ILE A 120 -3.52 -7.64 15.47
C ILE A 120 -3.69 -8.05 14.00
N ASN A 121 -2.64 -8.61 13.41
CA ASN A 121 -2.61 -9.11 12.05
C ASN A 121 -1.71 -10.35 11.95
N LYS A 122 -2.32 -11.54 11.98
CA LYS A 122 -1.58 -12.82 12.00
C LYS A 122 -0.71 -13.03 10.76
N ASP A 123 -1.18 -12.59 9.60
CA ASP A 123 -0.43 -12.75 8.34
C ASP A 123 0.86 -11.91 8.37
N ARG A 124 0.77 -10.67 8.87
CA ARG A 124 1.96 -9.80 9.06
C ARG A 124 2.91 -10.36 10.11
N ALA A 125 2.39 -10.93 11.19
CA ALA A 125 3.23 -11.61 12.18
C ALA A 125 4.02 -12.76 11.56
N MET A 126 3.34 -13.61 10.77
CA MET A 126 3.98 -14.72 10.05
C MET A 126 5.02 -14.26 9.04
N LEU A 127 4.78 -13.16 8.34
CA LEU A 127 5.75 -12.54 7.44
C LEU A 127 7.01 -12.10 8.20
N CYS A 128 6.87 -11.49 9.38
CA CYS A 128 8.00 -11.08 10.20
C CYS A 128 8.84 -12.30 10.64
N TYR A 129 8.19 -13.32 11.20
CA TYR A 129 8.89 -14.53 11.68
C TYR A 129 9.60 -15.28 10.55
N THR A 130 8.97 -15.43 9.39
CA THR A 130 9.57 -16.09 8.22
C THR A 130 10.73 -15.28 7.63
N THR A 131 10.67 -13.94 7.68
CA THR A 131 11.78 -13.07 7.26
C THR A 131 13.00 -13.27 8.15
N ILE A 132 12.81 -13.36 9.47
CA ILE A 132 13.90 -13.62 10.43
C ILE A 132 14.53 -14.99 10.16
N MET A 133 13.71 -16.02 9.94
CA MET A 133 14.21 -17.37 9.63
C MET A 133 15.11 -17.42 8.39
N ARG A 134 14.92 -16.49 7.44
CA ARG A 134 15.70 -16.40 6.20
C ARG A 134 16.94 -15.52 6.34
N ARG A 135 16.86 -14.43 7.12
CA ARG A 135 17.86 -13.35 7.08
C ARG A 135 18.67 -13.17 8.38
N SER A 136 18.17 -13.64 9.51
CA SER A 136 18.89 -13.46 10.78
C SER A 136 20.08 -14.41 10.88
N THR A 137 21.19 -13.90 11.39
CA THR A 137 22.38 -14.70 11.74
C THR A 137 22.27 -15.32 13.15
N ASN A 138 21.26 -14.93 13.93
CA ASN A 138 21.03 -15.42 15.28
C ASN A 138 20.26 -16.75 15.28
N LYS A 139 20.97 -17.87 15.46
CA LYS A 139 20.41 -19.22 15.39
C LYS A 139 19.32 -19.48 16.43
N GLU A 140 19.44 -18.92 17.63
CA GLU A 140 18.45 -19.07 18.70
C GLU A 140 17.15 -18.37 18.31
N LEU A 141 17.25 -17.15 17.81
CA LEU A 141 16.10 -16.37 17.36
C LEU A 141 15.36 -17.06 16.19
N VAL A 142 16.12 -17.62 15.24
CA VAL A 142 15.57 -18.41 14.13
C VAL A 142 14.79 -19.62 14.63
N GLN A 143 15.31 -20.32 15.65
CA GLN A 143 14.63 -21.47 16.25
C GLN A 143 13.32 -21.05 16.95
N VAL A 144 13.33 -19.94 17.70
CA VAL A 144 12.12 -19.38 18.33
C VAL A 144 11.06 -19.03 17.27
N CYS A 145 11.45 -18.35 16.19
CA CYS A 145 10.52 -17.98 15.12
C CYS A 145 9.94 -19.22 14.43
N ARG A 146 10.74 -20.28 14.24
CA ARG A 146 10.26 -21.55 13.69
C ARG A 146 9.20 -22.20 14.57
N GLU A 147 9.37 -22.16 15.89
CA GLU A 147 8.37 -22.68 16.83
C GLU A 147 7.09 -21.85 16.81
N LEU A 148 7.19 -20.52 16.76
CA LEU A 148 6.03 -19.63 16.63
C LEU A 148 5.23 -19.91 15.35
N VAL A 149 5.92 -20.05 14.22
CA VAL A 149 5.31 -20.43 12.93
C VAL A 149 4.62 -21.79 13.01
N ASN A 150 5.25 -22.78 13.63
CA ASN A 150 4.67 -24.12 13.76
C ASN A 150 3.43 -24.15 14.67
N ARG A 151 3.40 -23.35 15.74
CA ARG A 151 2.22 -23.23 16.63
C ARG A 151 1.02 -22.60 15.94
N GLN A 152 1.23 -21.76 14.92
CA GLN A 152 0.15 -21.13 14.18
C GLN A 152 -0.42 -21.99 13.05
N LYS A 153 0.25 -23.08 12.67
CA LYS A 153 -0.31 -24.01 11.69
C LYS A 153 -1.54 -24.67 12.32
N PRO A 154 -2.72 -24.61 11.67
CA PRO A 154 -3.88 -25.33 12.18
C PRO A 154 -3.51 -26.80 12.30
N HIS A 155 -3.70 -27.39 13.48
CA HIS A 155 -3.54 -28.82 13.66
C HIS A 155 -4.61 -29.51 12.80
N THR A 156 -4.28 -29.82 11.55
CA THR A 156 -5.02 -30.77 10.72
C THR A 156 -4.85 -32.13 11.37
N ARG A 157 -5.71 -32.39 12.37
CA ARG A 157 -5.87 -33.69 12.99
C ARG A 157 -6.55 -34.59 11.96
N ILE A 158 -5.79 -35.08 11.00
CA ILE A 158 -6.21 -36.20 10.16
C ILE A 158 -6.27 -37.38 11.13
N GLN A 159 -7.45 -37.64 11.70
CA GLN A 159 -7.67 -38.93 12.33
C GLN A 159 -7.53 -39.98 11.23
N PRO A 160 -6.65 -40.98 11.37
CA PRO A 160 -6.64 -42.09 10.44
C PRO A 160 -8.02 -42.74 10.50
N ARG A 161 -8.75 -42.72 9.37
CA ARG A 161 -9.99 -43.47 9.22
C ARG A 161 -9.66 -44.93 9.49
N GLY A 162 -10.16 -45.44 10.62
CA GLY A 162 -10.10 -46.85 10.94
C GLY A 162 -10.73 -47.65 9.81
N LEU A 163 -9.99 -48.65 9.33
CA LEU A 163 -10.49 -49.74 8.50
C LEU A 163 -11.64 -50.42 9.25
N PHE A 164 -12.88 -50.18 8.80
CA PHE A 164 -14.05 -50.94 9.21
C PHE A 164 -14.02 -52.30 8.51
N ASN A 165 -13.65 -53.35 9.25
CA ASN A 165 -13.88 -54.73 8.83
C ASN A 165 -15.36 -55.08 9.05
N GLN A 166 -15.99 -55.54 7.97
CA GLN A 166 -17.30 -56.18 7.97
C GLN A 166 -17.23 -57.54 8.66
N THR A 167 -18.10 -57.79 9.63
CA THR A 167 -18.74 -59.11 9.79
C THR A 167 -20.11 -58.97 10.44
N SER A 168 -21.08 -59.55 9.73
CA SER A 168 -22.49 -59.80 10.04
C SER A 168 -22.78 -60.53 11.36
N ARG A 169 -23.94 -60.25 11.98
CA ARG A 169 -25.05 -61.23 12.14
C ARG A 169 -26.28 -60.70 12.93
N ALA A 170 -27.44 -60.95 12.33
CA ALA A 170 -28.74 -61.43 12.87
C ALA A 170 -29.51 -60.64 13.96
N ALA A 171 -30.76 -60.29 13.60
CA ALA A 171 -31.90 -59.95 14.47
C ALA A 171 -32.50 -61.20 15.15
N PRO A 172 -33.41 -61.06 16.15
CA PRO A 172 -34.87 -60.98 15.86
C PRO A 172 -35.67 -60.06 16.85
N SER A 173 -36.57 -59.18 16.38
CA SER A 173 -38.05 -59.26 16.24
C SER A 173 -38.94 -59.12 17.50
N VAL A 174 -40.05 -58.34 17.33
CA VAL A 174 -41.36 -58.35 18.04
C VAL A 174 -41.47 -57.40 19.28
N ASP A 175 -42.44 -56.50 19.52
CA ASP A 175 -43.90 -56.48 19.23
C ASP A 175 -44.52 -55.05 19.16
N ARG A 176 -45.83 -54.99 18.83
CA ARG A 176 -46.64 -53.82 18.41
C ARG A 176 -47.69 -53.35 19.46
N VAL A 177 -47.87 -52.01 19.60
CA VAL A 177 -49.07 -51.16 19.99
C VAL A 177 -49.74 -51.36 21.38
N PRO A 178 -50.66 -50.46 21.91
CA PRO A 178 -51.15 -49.14 21.44
C PRO A 178 -51.38 -48.00 22.48
N PHE A 179 -51.56 -46.77 21.94
CA PHE A 179 -52.56 -45.68 22.17
C PHE A 179 -53.18 -45.35 23.56
N VAL A 180 -53.72 -44.10 23.68
CA VAL A 180 -54.58 -43.47 24.75
C VAL A 180 -53.76 -42.60 25.76
N GLU A 181 -54.05 -41.35 26.18
CA GLU A 181 -55.17 -40.37 26.09
C GLU A 181 -54.68 -38.91 26.36
N ARG A 182 -55.60 -37.93 26.30
CA ARG A 182 -55.38 -36.47 26.44
C ARG A 182 -55.63 -35.89 27.86
N HIS A 183 -55.17 -34.63 28.03
CA HIS A 183 -55.69 -33.50 28.86
C HIS A 183 -55.17 -33.34 30.32
N PRO A 184 -55.36 -32.17 30.98
CA PRO A 184 -54.62 -30.91 30.75
C PRO A 184 -54.20 -30.14 32.04
N GLY A 185 -53.43 -29.06 31.88
CA GLY A 185 -53.52 -27.86 32.75
C GLY A 185 -52.47 -27.69 33.85
N PHE A 186 -51.74 -26.57 33.82
CA PHE A 186 -51.65 -25.58 34.91
C PHE A 186 -50.63 -24.45 34.55
N ARG A 187 -51.05 -23.19 34.68
CA ARG A 187 -50.21 -22.00 34.89
C ARG A 187 -50.36 -21.59 36.37
N PRO A 188 -49.34 -20.99 37.01
CA PRO A 188 -49.23 -19.51 37.10
C PRO A 188 -47.75 -19.05 36.94
N GLY A 189 -47.36 -17.80 36.67
CA GLY A 189 -47.91 -16.49 36.97
C GLY A 189 -47.01 -15.79 38.00
N ILE A 190 -46.06 -14.94 37.57
CA ILE A 190 -45.27 -13.96 38.38
C ILE A 190 -44.85 -12.85 37.39
N GLU A 191 -45.54 -11.72 37.32
CA GLU A 191 -45.37 -10.46 38.09
C GLU A 191 -44.10 -9.66 37.75
N ASP A 192 -44.31 -8.64 36.91
CA ASP A 192 -43.45 -7.50 36.66
C ASP A 192 -43.46 -6.55 37.86
N THR A 193 -42.28 -6.09 38.29
CA THR A 193 -42.15 -4.83 39.06
C THR A 193 -40.99 -3.98 38.55
N HIS A 194 -41.35 -2.73 38.23
CA HIS A 194 -40.47 -1.63 37.89
C HIS A 194 -39.57 -1.21 39.06
N PHE A 195 -38.32 -0.85 38.77
CA PHE A 195 -37.62 0.22 39.51
C PHE A 195 -36.70 1.03 38.57
N ARG A 196 -37.07 2.30 38.36
CA ARG A 196 -36.17 3.40 37.94
C ARG A 196 -35.33 3.83 39.13
N GLN A 197 -34.09 4.26 38.90
CA GLN A 197 -33.43 5.38 39.59
C GLN A 197 -32.13 5.82 38.84
N PRO A 198 -31.61 7.04 39.09
CA PRO A 198 -31.16 7.96 38.03
C PRO A 198 -29.62 8.10 37.86
N ALA A 199 -29.25 8.84 36.81
CA ALA A 199 -27.89 9.17 36.39
C ALA A 199 -27.13 10.12 37.34
N PRO A 200 -25.79 10.09 37.34
CA PRO A 200 -24.97 11.19 37.83
C PRO A 200 -24.41 12.04 36.69
N THR A 201 -24.54 13.35 36.85
CA THR A 201 -23.83 14.42 36.14
C THR A 201 -22.32 14.35 36.41
N ARG A 202 -21.49 14.62 35.40
CA ARG A 202 -20.09 14.98 35.63
C ARG A 202 -19.58 16.02 34.63
N GLU A 203 -18.97 17.03 35.21
CA GLU A 203 -18.47 18.27 34.64
C GLU A 203 -17.36 18.08 33.60
N GLN A 204 -17.32 19.04 32.69
CA GLN A 204 -16.32 19.22 31.64
C GLN A 204 -14.97 19.64 32.24
N VAL A 205 -13.89 18.94 31.86
CA VAL A 205 -12.54 19.50 31.82
C VAL A 205 -11.98 19.20 30.43
N MET A 206 -11.97 20.22 29.56
CA MET A 206 -11.32 20.14 28.26
C MET A 206 -9.80 20.30 28.43
N HIS A 207 -9.05 19.22 28.21
CA HIS A 207 -7.64 19.32 27.82
C HIS A 207 -7.54 19.02 26.32
N THR A 208 -7.31 20.07 25.53
CA THR A 208 -6.97 19.94 24.11
C THR A 208 -5.51 19.47 23.98
N GLN A 209 -5.31 18.23 23.55
CA GLN A 209 -4.03 17.76 23.00
C GLN A 209 -3.93 18.10 21.50
N PRO A 210 -2.74 18.47 20.98
CA PRO A 210 -2.56 18.69 19.55
C PRO A 210 -2.60 17.36 18.80
N ARG A 211 -3.42 17.28 17.75
CA ARG A 211 -3.47 16.16 16.80
C ARG A 211 -2.18 16.14 15.97
N GLY A 212 -1.24 15.28 16.33
CA GLY A 212 -0.19 14.83 15.42
C GLY A 212 -0.81 13.97 14.32
N ALA A 213 -0.31 14.10 13.09
CA ALA A 213 -0.76 13.29 11.95
C ALA A 213 -0.57 11.79 12.23
N GLU A 214 -1.67 11.03 12.25
CA GLU A 214 -1.64 9.56 12.31
C GLU A 214 -1.13 9.01 10.98
N LEU A 215 0.02 8.33 11.01
CA LEU A 215 0.47 7.45 9.91
C LEU A 215 -0.38 6.17 9.92
N ASP A 216 -0.99 5.83 8.79
CA ASP A 216 -1.73 4.57 8.64
C ASP A 216 -0.74 3.39 8.67
N ILE A 217 -0.83 2.56 9.70
CA ILE A 217 0.01 1.38 9.88
C ILE A 217 -0.13 0.36 8.74
N ASN A 218 -1.19 0.47 7.94
CA ASN A 218 -1.38 -0.36 6.76
C ASN A 218 -0.38 -0.07 5.63
N ASP A 219 0.23 1.13 5.59
CA ASP A 219 1.12 1.59 4.51
C ASP A 219 2.63 1.29 4.71
N ILE A 220 3.01 0.71 5.86
CA ILE A 220 4.43 0.39 6.14
C ILE A 220 4.84 -0.90 5.39
N GLY A 221 5.39 -0.74 4.20
CA GLY A 221 5.93 -1.84 3.38
C GLY A 221 7.22 -2.43 3.96
N LEU A 222 7.28 -3.74 4.15
CA LEU A 222 8.53 -4.49 4.37
C LEU A 222 9.26 -4.61 3.02
N TYR A 223 10.13 -3.64 2.70
CA TYR A 223 10.97 -3.70 1.50
C TYR A 223 12.25 -4.50 1.75
N VAL A 224 12.77 -5.17 0.72
CA VAL A 224 14.04 -5.93 0.73
C VAL A 224 15.12 -5.08 0.05
N ILE A 225 16.25 -4.85 0.71
CA ILE A 225 17.42 -4.13 0.17
C ILE A 225 18.37 -5.15 -0.47
N ASP A 226 18.81 -4.89 -1.71
CA ASP A 226 19.79 -5.68 -2.48
C ASP A 226 21.22 -5.13 -2.24
N GLU A 227 22.16 -6.01 -1.90
CA GLU A 227 23.54 -5.68 -1.52
C GLU A 227 24.54 -5.76 -2.71
N ASN A 228 24.08 -6.06 -3.93
CA ASN A 228 24.97 -6.28 -5.09
C ASN A 228 24.92 -5.21 -6.20
N ALA A 229 24.36 -4.01 -5.96
CA ALA A 229 24.24 -2.99 -7.01
C ALA A 229 25.59 -2.26 -7.31
N PRO A 230 26.07 -2.22 -8.58
CA PRO A 230 27.25 -1.45 -8.96
C PRO A 230 26.96 0.06 -9.10
N GLN A 231 27.95 0.89 -8.76
CA GLN A 231 27.82 2.36 -8.81
C GLN A 231 27.75 2.92 -10.26
N PRO A 232 26.95 3.98 -10.52
CA PRO A 232 26.75 4.47 -11.88
C PRO A 232 27.89 5.37 -12.35
N ALA A 233 28.42 5.05 -13.54
CA ALA A 233 29.34 5.89 -14.29
C ALA A 233 28.63 7.12 -14.87
N THR A 234 29.36 8.23 -14.89
CA THR A 234 28.92 9.54 -15.38
C THR A 234 28.96 9.63 -16.92
N HIS A 235 27.94 10.29 -17.47
CA HIS A 235 27.78 10.77 -18.86
C HIS A 235 27.54 9.78 -20.00
N ILE A 236 26.30 9.68 -20.50
CA ILE A 236 25.99 9.53 -21.95
C ILE A 236 24.66 10.26 -22.31
N ARG A 237 24.66 10.91 -23.48
CA ARG A 237 23.59 11.67 -24.18
C ARG A 237 22.33 10.84 -24.50
N PRO A 238 21.16 11.47 -24.77
CA PRO A 238 19.91 10.74 -25.00
C PRO A 238 19.92 9.99 -26.33
N PRO A 239 19.45 8.72 -26.40
CA PRO A 239 19.35 7.99 -27.65
C PRO A 239 18.01 8.23 -28.35
N ARG A 240 18.07 8.24 -29.68
CA ARG A 240 16.91 8.11 -30.57
C ARG A 240 16.23 6.76 -30.34
N ILE A 241 14.90 6.76 -30.30
CA ILE A 241 14.07 5.57 -30.13
C ILE A 241 14.20 4.68 -31.39
N THR A 242 14.81 3.51 -31.23
CA THR A 242 14.93 2.48 -32.29
C THR A 242 14.12 1.23 -31.95
N VAL A 243 13.77 0.42 -32.95
CA VAL A 243 13.05 -0.87 -32.87
C VAL A 243 13.59 -1.82 -31.79
N ALA A 244 14.87 -1.71 -31.44
CA ALA A 244 15.47 -2.44 -30.31
C ALA A 244 14.87 -2.09 -28.93
N LEU A 245 14.48 -0.82 -28.70
CA LEU A 245 13.86 -0.37 -27.43
C LEU A 245 12.43 -0.91 -27.27
N ILE A 246 11.72 -1.10 -28.40
CA ILE A 246 10.40 -1.73 -28.44
C ILE A 246 10.54 -3.24 -28.13
N ASN A 247 11.56 -3.91 -28.67
CA ASN A 247 11.83 -5.31 -28.36
C ASN A 247 12.41 -5.53 -26.94
N GLN A 248 13.09 -4.55 -26.36
CA GLN A 248 13.51 -4.60 -24.95
C GLN A 248 12.30 -4.48 -24.00
N ARG A 249 11.32 -3.62 -24.33
CA ARG A 249 10.04 -3.57 -23.60
C ARG A 249 9.22 -4.85 -23.77
N ARG A 250 9.34 -5.53 -24.92
CA ARG A 250 8.72 -6.84 -25.23
C ARG A 250 9.21 -7.96 -24.29
N ALA A 251 10.50 -7.99 -23.94
CA ALA A 251 11.07 -8.98 -23.03
C ALA A 251 10.67 -8.77 -21.55
N ASN A 252 10.41 -7.52 -21.16
CA ASN A 252 10.04 -7.18 -19.77
C ASN A 252 8.54 -7.35 -19.46
N PHE A 253 7.67 -7.44 -20.48
CA PHE A 253 6.23 -7.61 -20.29
C PHE A 253 5.68 -8.99 -20.67
N ILE A 254 6.36 -9.73 -21.55
CA ILE A 254 5.92 -11.05 -22.02
C ILE A 254 7.07 -12.03 -21.82
N ASN A 255 7.22 -12.54 -20.60
CA ASN A 255 8.00 -13.75 -20.35
C ASN A 255 7.03 -14.91 -20.07
N PRO A 256 6.77 -15.80 -21.06
CA PRO A 256 5.79 -16.89 -20.92
C PRO A 256 6.23 -18.02 -19.97
N ALA A 257 7.44 -17.96 -19.40
CA ALA A 257 8.03 -19.06 -18.64
C ALA A 257 7.60 -19.16 -17.16
N VAL A 258 6.64 -18.34 -16.67
CA VAL A 258 6.25 -18.32 -15.24
C VAL A 258 4.73 -18.38 -15.06
N PHE A 259 4.09 -19.37 -15.70
CA PHE A 259 2.73 -19.80 -15.40
C PHE A 259 2.71 -21.32 -15.22
N ASP A 260 3.45 -21.81 -14.22
CA ASP A 260 3.20 -23.13 -13.65
C ASP A 260 2.33 -22.96 -12.40
N ALA A 261 1.08 -23.41 -12.49
CA ALA A 261 0.06 -23.22 -11.47
C ALA A 261 0.26 -24.13 -10.23
N ASN A 262 1.43 -24.76 -10.07
CA ASN A 262 1.74 -25.65 -8.94
C ASN A 262 3.15 -25.48 -8.34
N ALA A 263 3.85 -24.37 -8.60
CA ALA A 263 5.16 -24.12 -7.98
C ALA A 263 5.01 -23.43 -6.61
N ASP A 264 5.48 -24.11 -5.57
CA ASP A 264 5.65 -23.66 -4.20
C ASP A 264 6.54 -22.39 -4.15
N ASP A 265 6.03 -21.34 -3.50
CA ASP A 265 6.39 -19.93 -3.76
C ASP A 265 7.64 -19.50 -2.98
N GLY A 266 8.78 -19.61 -3.64
CA GLY A 266 10.06 -19.07 -3.17
C GLY A 266 10.96 -18.70 -4.35
N GLY A 267 10.95 -17.42 -4.77
CA GLY A 267 11.91 -16.95 -5.75
C GLY A 267 11.63 -15.55 -6.31
N ASP A 268 12.48 -14.61 -5.88
CA ASP A 268 13.12 -13.56 -6.68
C ASP A 268 12.25 -12.59 -7.51
N ALA A 269 12.21 -11.33 -7.07
CA ALA A 269 11.55 -10.24 -7.77
C ALA A 269 12.60 -9.34 -8.44
N THR A 270 13.02 -9.74 -9.64
CA THR A 270 13.60 -8.81 -10.61
C THR A 270 12.45 -8.04 -11.30
N GLU A 271 12.70 -6.73 -11.49
CA GLU A 271 11.92 -5.72 -12.23
C GLU A 271 10.38 -5.78 -12.24
N GLY A 272 9.75 -4.81 -11.56
CA GLY A 272 8.50 -4.21 -12.03
C GLY A 272 7.25 -5.08 -12.04
N ARG A 273 7.19 -6.18 -11.27
CA ARG A 273 5.97 -6.99 -11.18
C ARG A 273 4.90 -6.25 -10.38
N VAL A 274 4.02 -5.52 -11.07
CA VAL A 274 2.80 -4.94 -10.50
C VAL A 274 1.98 -6.10 -9.92
N ARG A 275 1.98 -6.22 -8.58
CA ARG A 275 1.21 -7.25 -7.89
C ARG A 275 -0.27 -6.97 -8.15
N ASN A 276 -1.00 -7.96 -8.64
CA ASN A 276 -2.45 -7.89 -8.80
C ASN A 276 -3.08 -7.74 -7.39
N ASP A 277 -3.29 -6.50 -6.96
CA ASP A 277 -3.89 -6.18 -5.68
C ASP A 277 -5.40 -6.43 -5.77
N LYS A 278 -5.85 -7.47 -5.06
CA LYS A 278 -7.26 -7.86 -4.99
C LYS A 278 -8.15 -6.72 -4.45
N GLN A 279 -7.57 -5.70 -3.81
CA GLN A 279 -8.29 -4.53 -3.31
C GLN A 279 -8.52 -3.46 -4.40
N ASN A 280 -7.82 -3.51 -5.54
CA ASN A 280 -7.95 -2.50 -6.59
C ASN A 280 -9.36 -2.46 -7.21
N VAL A 281 -10.12 -3.56 -7.20
CA VAL A 281 -11.51 -3.59 -7.69
C VAL A 281 -12.47 -2.77 -6.82
N HIS A 282 -12.05 -2.37 -5.63
CA HIS A 282 -12.78 -1.47 -4.74
C HIS A 282 -12.19 -0.06 -4.72
N ASP A 283 -11.09 0.18 -5.43
CA ASP A 283 -10.52 1.51 -5.58
C ASP A 283 -11.41 2.33 -6.52
N THR A 284 -12.04 3.36 -5.96
CA THR A 284 -12.86 4.31 -6.71
C THR A 284 -12.13 4.93 -7.90
N VAL A 285 -10.81 5.11 -7.80
CA VAL A 285 -9.97 5.66 -8.88
C VAL A 285 -9.88 4.70 -10.05
N VAL A 286 -9.66 3.41 -9.78
CA VAL A 286 -9.63 2.36 -10.79
C VAL A 286 -11.00 2.28 -11.47
N SER A 287 -12.08 2.24 -10.70
CA SER A 287 -13.44 2.21 -11.25
C SER A 287 -13.75 3.42 -12.15
N ASN A 288 -13.28 4.62 -11.79
CA ASN A 288 -13.46 5.83 -12.60
C ASN A 288 -12.65 5.77 -13.91
N THR A 289 -11.40 5.33 -13.87
CA THR A 289 -10.55 5.20 -15.07
C THR A 289 -11.05 4.10 -16.01
N VAL A 290 -11.59 3.01 -15.47
CA VAL A 290 -12.32 1.98 -16.24
C VAL A 290 -13.55 2.60 -16.92
N ARG A 291 -14.37 3.36 -16.19
CA ARG A 291 -15.55 4.04 -16.77
C ARG A 291 -15.18 4.98 -17.91
N ALA A 292 -14.15 5.81 -17.73
CA ALA A 292 -13.66 6.71 -18.77
C ALA A 292 -13.16 5.92 -20.00
N SER A 293 -12.44 4.82 -19.79
CA SER A 293 -11.95 3.95 -20.86
C SER A 293 -13.09 3.29 -21.65
N VAL A 294 -14.14 2.82 -20.97
CA VAL A 294 -15.35 2.27 -21.62
C VAL A 294 -16.05 3.32 -22.48
N GLN A 295 -16.13 4.56 -22.00
CA GLN A 295 -16.75 5.65 -22.77
C GLN A 295 -15.96 5.94 -24.05
N LYS A 296 -14.62 6.02 -23.97
CA LYS A 296 -13.76 6.18 -25.14
C LYS A 296 -13.87 5.00 -26.12
N LEU A 297 -13.97 3.77 -25.60
CA LEU A 297 -14.19 2.58 -26.44
C LEU A 297 -15.51 2.68 -27.21
N ARG A 298 -16.60 3.08 -26.56
CA ARG A 298 -17.91 3.28 -27.23
C ARG A 298 -17.84 4.34 -28.34
N GLU A 299 -17.16 5.45 -28.08
CA GLU A 299 -16.95 6.51 -29.06
C GLU A 299 -16.15 6.00 -30.26
N SER A 300 -15.14 5.16 -30.02
CA SER A 300 -14.36 4.53 -31.08
C SER A 300 -15.14 3.48 -31.90
N GLU A 301 -16.06 2.73 -31.28
CA GLU A 301 -16.94 1.76 -31.97
C GLU A 301 -17.85 2.43 -33.00
N GLY A 302 -18.20 3.71 -32.81
CA GLY A 302 -19.00 4.47 -33.77
C GLY A 302 -18.39 4.49 -35.18
N HIS A 303 -17.08 4.29 -35.28
CA HIS A 303 -16.34 4.26 -36.54
C HIS A 303 -16.06 2.85 -37.07
N PHE A 304 -16.27 1.80 -36.27
CA PHE A 304 -15.96 0.41 -36.62
C PHE A 304 -16.96 -0.57 -35.99
N ARG A 305 -17.86 -1.14 -36.82
CA ARG A 305 -18.77 -2.24 -36.43
C ARG A 305 -18.30 -3.55 -37.05
N GLY A 306 -17.35 -4.22 -36.39
CA GLY A 306 -16.84 -5.52 -36.85
C GLY A 306 -17.74 -6.69 -36.44
N TYR A 307 -17.92 -6.88 -35.15
CA TYR A 307 -18.51 -8.08 -34.57
C TYR A 307 -19.78 -7.77 -33.78
N ASN A 308 -20.74 -8.69 -33.77
CA ASN A 308 -21.84 -8.71 -32.80
C ASN A 308 -21.44 -9.55 -31.56
N ASN A 309 -22.25 -9.51 -30.50
CA ASN A 309 -21.93 -10.19 -29.23
C ASN A 309 -21.68 -11.70 -29.41
N ASP A 310 -22.54 -12.40 -30.16
CA ASP A 310 -22.43 -13.85 -30.35
C ASP A 310 -21.17 -14.23 -31.15
N THR A 311 -20.84 -13.47 -32.19
CA THR A 311 -19.67 -13.71 -33.03
C THR A 311 -18.39 -13.45 -32.24
N ALA A 312 -18.33 -12.35 -31.49
CA ALA A 312 -17.19 -12.03 -30.63
C ALA A 312 -16.95 -13.13 -29.59
N LEU A 313 -18.00 -13.57 -28.86
CA LEU A 313 -17.88 -14.64 -27.86
C LEU A 313 -17.40 -15.95 -28.48
N LYS A 314 -17.94 -16.34 -29.64
CA LYS A 314 -17.55 -17.55 -30.36
C LYS A 314 -16.08 -17.49 -30.79
N GLU A 315 -15.63 -16.36 -31.34
CA GLU A 315 -14.24 -16.19 -31.78
C GLU A 315 -13.26 -16.13 -30.62
N ILE A 316 -13.60 -15.46 -29.51
CA ILE A 316 -12.78 -15.47 -28.29
C ILE A 316 -12.63 -16.92 -27.79
N HIS A 317 -13.72 -17.69 -27.76
CA HIS A 317 -13.67 -19.10 -27.33
C HIS A 317 -12.82 -19.98 -28.26
N GLU A 318 -12.89 -19.76 -29.58
CA GLU A 318 -12.03 -20.44 -30.56
C GLU A 318 -10.56 -20.07 -30.36
N TYR A 319 -10.27 -18.79 -30.12
CA TYR A 319 -8.92 -18.31 -29.91
C TYR A 319 -8.31 -18.88 -28.63
N ILE A 320 -9.04 -18.90 -27.50
CA ILE A 320 -8.54 -19.46 -26.23
C ILE A 320 -8.03 -20.90 -26.40
N ARG A 321 -8.72 -21.74 -27.18
CA ARG A 321 -8.31 -23.13 -27.43
C ARG A 321 -6.94 -23.23 -28.09
N ASN A 322 -6.65 -22.31 -29.01
CA ASN A 322 -5.45 -22.31 -29.84
C ASN A 322 -4.37 -21.32 -29.36
N ALA A 323 -4.64 -20.56 -28.29
CA ALA A 323 -3.76 -19.49 -27.81
C ALA A 323 -2.39 -20.04 -27.37
N PRO A 324 -1.30 -19.29 -27.58
CA PRO A 324 0.06 -19.71 -27.22
C PRO A 324 0.36 -19.53 -25.72
N VAL A 325 -0.57 -19.90 -24.84
CA VAL A 325 -0.44 -19.82 -23.37
C VAL A 325 -0.55 -21.22 -22.73
N SER A 326 -0.25 -21.34 -21.44
CA SER A 326 -0.31 -22.63 -20.74
C SER A 326 -1.72 -23.23 -20.73
N GLU A 327 -1.82 -24.56 -20.73
CA GLU A 327 -3.13 -25.25 -20.68
C GLU A 327 -3.94 -24.88 -19.43
N SER A 328 -3.26 -24.62 -18.30
CA SER A 328 -3.92 -24.10 -17.10
C SER A 328 -4.54 -22.72 -17.34
N ALA A 329 -3.82 -21.81 -18.02
CA ALA A 329 -4.34 -20.50 -18.35
C ALA A 329 -5.52 -20.58 -19.33
N LYS A 330 -5.47 -21.48 -20.33
CA LYS A 330 -6.59 -21.74 -21.24
C LYS A 330 -7.83 -22.25 -20.50
N ALA A 331 -7.65 -23.18 -19.57
CA ALA A 331 -8.74 -23.72 -18.76
C ALA A 331 -9.39 -22.62 -17.90
N SER A 332 -8.59 -21.78 -17.24
CA SER A 332 -9.08 -20.64 -16.45
C SER A 332 -9.77 -19.59 -17.31
N ALA A 333 -9.19 -19.21 -18.45
CA ALA A 333 -9.80 -18.26 -19.38
C ALA A 333 -11.14 -18.78 -19.92
N THR A 334 -11.21 -20.07 -20.27
CA THR A 334 -12.45 -20.73 -20.72
C THR A 334 -13.51 -20.69 -19.63
N LYS A 335 -13.14 -21.01 -18.38
CA LYS A 335 -14.07 -21.00 -17.24
C LYS A 335 -14.62 -19.59 -16.97
N THR A 336 -13.77 -18.57 -17.00
CA THR A 336 -14.16 -17.16 -16.87
C THR A 336 -15.09 -16.73 -18.01
N LEU A 337 -14.73 -17.03 -19.27
CA LEU A 337 -15.54 -16.72 -20.45
C LEU A 337 -16.92 -17.39 -20.38
N MET A 338 -16.99 -18.67 -20.01
CA MET A 338 -18.25 -19.41 -19.87
C MET A 338 -19.13 -18.84 -18.76
N LYS A 339 -18.51 -18.37 -17.65
CA LYS A 339 -19.24 -17.67 -16.59
C LYS A 339 -19.87 -16.38 -17.13
N CYS A 340 -19.09 -15.51 -17.78
CA CYS A 340 -19.58 -14.27 -18.40
C CYS A 340 -20.69 -14.55 -19.43
N SER A 341 -20.49 -15.57 -20.27
CA SER A 341 -21.44 -15.97 -21.32
C SER A 341 -22.78 -16.36 -20.74
N ARG A 342 -22.78 -17.13 -19.64
CA ARG A 342 -24.01 -17.59 -18.97
C ARG A 342 -24.71 -16.47 -18.17
N THR A 343 -23.96 -15.60 -17.50
CA THR A 343 -24.56 -14.60 -16.60
C THR A 343 -24.92 -13.29 -17.27
N ASN A 344 -24.11 -12.85 -18.25
CA ASN A 344 -24.19 -11.52 -18.87
C ASN A 344 -24.55 -10.41 -17.87
N GLN A 345 -23.86 -10.37 -16.74
CA GLN A 345 -24.27 -9.54 -15.62
C GLN A 345 -24.17 -8.06 -15.99
N HIS A 346 -25.22 -7.30 -15.72
CA HIS A 346 -25.21 -5.86 -15.94
C HIS A 346 -24.32 -5.16 -14.90
N ILE A 347 -23.36 -4.36 -15.36
CA ILE A 347 -22.48 -3.56 -14.50
C ILE A 347 -23.06 -2.16 -14.36
N SER A 348 -23.79 -1.92 -13.27
CA SER A 348 -24.54 -0.67 -13.06
C SER A 348 -23.68 0.59 -13.15
N SER A 349 -22.41 0.54 -12.73
CA SER A 349 -21.49 1.69 -12.77
C SER A 349 -21.04 2.07 -14.19
N LEU A 350 -21.23 1.18 -15.17
CA LEU A 350 -20.86 1.34 -16.57
C LEU A 350 -22.10 1.39 -17.50
N GLY A 351 -23.24 0.88 -17.02
CA GLY A 351 -24.47 0.78 -17.80
C GLY A 351 -24.36 -0.19 -18.99
N ILE A 352 -23.60 -1.28 -18.85
CA ILE A 352 -23.39 -2.31 -19.90
C ILE A 352 -23.38 -3.72 -19.33
N GLY A 353 -23.71 -4.70 -20.17
CA GLY A 353 -23.52 -6.12 -19.87
C GLY A 353 -22.10 -6.61 -20.18
N GLU A 354 -21.73 -7.75 -19.60
CA GLU A 354 -20.43 -8.41 -19.86
C GLU A 354 -20.22 -8.73 -21.34
N HIS A 355 -21.28 -9.12 -22.06
CA HIS A 355 -21.20 -9.44 -23.49
C HIS A 355 -20.82 -8.22 -24.33
N ASP A 356 -21.40 -7.06 -24.02
CA ASP A 356 -21.08 -5.82 -24.73
C ASP A 356 -19.63 -5.40 -24.48
N VAL A 357 -19.12 -5.58 -23.25
CA VAL A 357 -17.69 -5.35 -22.94
C VAL A 357 -16.80 -6.24 -23.80
N MET A 358 -17.09 -7.55 -23.86
CA MET A 358 -16.30 -8.47 -24.67
C MET A 358 -16.34 -8.12 -26.15
N ARG A 359 -17.52 -7.78 -26.68
CA ARG A 359 -17.65 -7.30 -28.06
C ARG A 359 -16.81 -6.04 -28.30
N MET A 360 -16.91 -5.04 -27.41
CA MET A 360 -16.14 -3.79 -27.52
C MET A 360 -14.63 -4.03 -27.54
N VAL A 361 -14.14 -4.83 -26.60
CA VAL A 361 -12.72 -5.17 -26.55
C VAL A 361 -12.31 -5.95 -27.80
N TRP A 362 -13.09 -6.95 -28.23
CA TRP A 362 -12.77 -7.74 -29.44
C TRP A 362 -12.78 -6.89 -30.72
N ASN A 363 -13.76 -6.01 -30.87
CA ASN A 363 -13.81 -5.02 -31.95
C ASN A 363 -12.56 -4.13 -31.95
N ARG A 364 -12.15 -3.65 -30.76
CA ARG A 364 -10.96 -2.81 -30.63
C ARG A 364 -9.68 -3.54 -30.97
N ILE A 365 -9.54 -4.80 -30.56
CA ILE A 365 -8.41 -5.68 -30.92
C ILE A 365 -8.24 -5.76 -32.44
N HIS A 366 -9.34 -5.85 -33.17
CA HIS A 366 -9.36 -5.96 -34.64
C HIS A 366 -9.45 -4.60 -35.36
N HIS A 367 -9.38 -3.49 -34.63
CA HIS A 367 -9.43 -2.17 -35.23
C HIS A 367 -8.21 -1.97 -36.16
N PRO A 368 -8.34 -1.28 -37.32
CA PRO A 368 -7.24 -1.11 -38.26
C PRO A 368 -5.96 -0.48 -37.66
N SER A 369 -6.10 0.35 -36.63
CA SER A 369 -4.95 0.92 -35.90
C SER A 369 -4.10 -0.13 -35.18
N ASN A 370 -4.68 -1.30 -34.86
CA ASN A 370 -4.03 -2.40 -34.15
C ASN A 370 -3.56 -3.54 -35.08
N LYS A 371 -3.62 -3.37 -36.42
CA LYS A 371 -3.30 -4.44 -37.40
C LYS A 371 -1.96 -5.15 -37.15
N ASP A 372 -0.95 -4.44 -36.66
CA ASP A 372 0.40 -4.97 -36.43
C ASP A 372 0.57 -5.52 -35.00
N ASN A 373 -0.45 -5.41 -34.15
CA ASN A 373 -0.43 -5.77 -32.73
C ASN A 373 -1.59 -6.69 -32.30
N VAL A 374 -2.43 -7.13 -33.25
CA VAL A 374 -3.65 -7.93 -32.99
C VAL A 374 -3.36 -9.15 -32.11
N GLU A 375 -2.34 -9.94 -32.44
CA GLU A 375 -2.06 -11.19 -31.74
C GLU A 375 -1.62 -10.97 -30.28
N ASN A 376 -0.84 -9.92 -30.01
CA ASN A 376 -0.45 -9.57 -28.64
C ASN A 376 -1.67 -9.13 -27.81
N LEU A 377 -2.58 -8.37 -28.41
CA LEU A 377 -3.82 -7.96 -27.73
C LEU A 377 -4.74 -9.14 -27.45
N LYS A 378 -4.85 -10.09 -28.40
CA LYS A 378 -5.62 -11.33 -28.17
C LYS A 378 -4.99 -12.17 -27.06
N GLU A 379 -3.67 -12.34 -27.05
CA GLU A 379 -2.96 -13.05 -25.98
C GLU A 379 -3.19 -12.36 -24.62
N SER A 380 -3.08 -11.02 -24.57
CA SER A 380 -3.38 -10.24 -23.37
C SER A 380 -4.81 -10.46 -22.87
N LEU A 381 -5.80 -10.48 -23.77
CA LEU A 381 -7.19 -10.79 -23.41
C LEU A 381 -7.33 -12.19 -22.80
N VAL A 382 -6.64 -13.20 -23.33
CA VAL A 382 -6.65 -14.57 -22.76
C VAL A 382 -6.05 -14.58 -21.36
N LEU A 383 -4.91 -13.92 -21.16
CA LEU A 383 -4.26 -13.83 -19.84
C LEU A 383 -5.13 -13.07 -18.83
N SER A 384 -5.77 -11.98 -19.25
CA SER A 384 -6.73 -11.25 -18.43
C SER A 384 -7.95 -12.09 -18.04
N LEU A 385 -8.52 -12.87 -18.97
CA LEU A 385 -9.60 -13.82 -18.68
C LEU A 385 -9.15 -14.92 -17.72
N ALA A 386 -7.93 -15.45 -17.91
CA ALA A 386 -7.36 -16.45 -17.00
C ALA A 386 -7.21 -15.89 -15.58
N SER A 387 -6.77 -14.63 -15.44
CA SER A 387 -6.67 -13.94 -14.15
C SER A 387 -8.03 -13.67 -13.48
N GLY A 388 -9.13 -13.86 -14.21
CA GLY A 388 -10.50 -13.83 -13.69
C GLY A 388 -10.88 -15.06 -12.86
N GLU A 389 -10.00 -16.07 -12.77
CA GLU A 389 -10.10 -17.16 -11.82
C GLU A 389 -9.03 -17.02 -10.71
N GLU A 390 -9.46 -17.10 -9.46
CA GLU A 390 -8.59 -17.07 -8.29
C GLU A 390 -8.87 -18.27 -7.39
N ARG A 391 -7.85 -19.08 -7.10
CA ARG A 391 -7.96 -20.27 -6.23
C ARG A 391 -9.07 -21.24 -6.68
N GLY A 392 -9.23 -21.41 -7.99
CA GLY A 392 -10.25 -22.28 -8.57
C GLY A 392 -11.65 -21.68 -8.63
N GLU A 393 -11.83 -20.40 -8.28
CA GLU A 393 -13.14 -19.73 -8.32
C GLU A 393 -13.11 -18.50 -9.22
N VAL A 394 -14.16 -18.31 -10.01
CA VAL A 394 -14.28 -17.14 -10.90
C VAL A 394 -14.67 -15.91 -10.08
N VAL A 395 -13.94 -14.81 -10.24
CA VAL A 395 -14.17 -13.55 -9.51
C VAL A 395 -15.52 -12.90 -9.85
N CYS A 396 -15.91 -11.86 -9.10
CA CYS A 396 -17.17 -11.13 -9.32
C CYS A 396 -17.25 -10.47 -10.71
N ALA A 397 -18.45 -10.13 -11.18
CA ALA A 397 -18.64 -9.58 -12.53
C ALA A 397 -17.87 -8.28 -12.79
N THR A 398 -17.85 -7.37 -11.82
CA THR A 398 -17.03 -6.14 -11.89
C THR A 398 -15.56 -6.49 -12.10
N GLY A 399 -15.01 -7.38 -11.27
CA GLY A 399 -13.62 -7.80 -11.38
C GLY A 399 -13.28 -8.50 -12.70
N ARG A 400 -14.24 -9.20 -13.33
CA ARG A 400 -14.06 -9.78 -14.67
C ARG A 400 -14.03 -8.68 -15.73
N VAL A 401 -14.99 -7.76 -15.70
CA VAL A 401 -15.09 -6.66 -16.67
C VAL A 401 -13.85 -5.75 -16.60
N ASP A 402 -13.39 -5.41 -15.40
CA ASP A 402 -12.19 -4.59 -15.22
C ASP A 402 -10.97 -5.25 -15.88
N ARG A 403 -10.75 -6.55 -15.63
CA ARG A 403 -9.65 -7.33 -16.25
C ARG A 403 -9.77 -7.42 -17.78
N ILE A 404 -10.99 -7.61 -18.29
CA ILE A 404 -11.25 -7.66 -19.73
C ILE A 404 -10.88 -6.33 -20.39
N ILE A 405 -11.27 -5.20 -19.79
CA ILE A 405 -10.91 -3.87 -20.32
C ILE A 405 -9.40 -3.61 -20.18
N ASP A 406 -8.82 -4.01 -19.06
CA ASP A 406 -7.38 -3.85 -18.77
C ASP A 406 -6.48 -4.64 -19.75
N SER A 407 -7.03 -5.63 -20.46
CA SER A 407 -6.30 -6.32 -21.55
C SER A 407 -5.88 -5.39 -22.69
N LEU A 408 -6.42 -4.18 -22.78
CA LEU A 408 -6.03 -3.18 -23.77
C LEU A 408 -5.06 -2.12 -23.20
N ASN A 409 -4.90 -2.07 -21.87
CA ASN A 409 -4.21 -0.99 -21.19
C ASN A 409 -2.73 -0.94 -21.58
N LYS A 410 -2.25 0.23 -22.04
CA LYS A 410 -0.86 0.50 -22.49
C LYS A 410 -0.33 -0.28 -23.68
N ILE A 411 -1.05 -1.30 -24.16
CA ILE A 411 -0.66 -2.09 -25.33
C ILE A 411 -1.50 -1.79 -26.56
N ASP A 412 -2.65 -1.14 -26.41
CA ASP A 412 -3.40 -0.57 -27.54
C ASP A 412 -2.61 0.55 -28.25
N ASN A 413 -2.54 0.52 -29.58
CA ASN A 413 -1.68 1.44 -30.34
C ASN A 413 -2.08 2.92 -30.22
N GLU A 414 -3.35 3.22 -29.95
CA GLU A 414 -3.80 4.61 -29.73
C GLU A 414 -4.04 4.92 -28.24
N ASN A 415 -3.72 3.97 -27.34
CA ASN A 415 -3.91 4.09 -25.90
C ASN A 415 -5.32 4.54 -25.50
N ILE A 416 -6.37 3.96 -26.11
CA ILE A 416 -7.76 4.30 -25.78
C ILE A 416 -8.09 3.98 -24.32
N VAL A 417 -7.57 2.85 -23.84
CA VAL A 417 -7.72 2.41 -22.45
C VAL A 417 -6.52 2.89 -21.63
N ASP A 418 -6.81 3.60 -20.54
CA ASP A 418 -5.81 4.12 -19.60
C ASP A 418 -6.32 3.93 -18.17
N ILE A 419 -6.15 2.71 -17.66
CA ILE A 419 -6.52 2.37 -16.29
C ILE A 419 -5.32 2.64 -15.40
N LYS A 420 -5.52 3.48 -14.37
CA LYS A 420 -4.47 3.87 -13.43
C LYS A 420 -4.87 3.53 -12.00
N PRO A 421 -4.08 2.73 -11.29
CA PRO A 421 -4.26 2.58 -9.84
C PRO A 421 -3.89 3.87 -9.13
N LYS A 422 -4.43 4.07 -7.92
CA LYS A 422 -4.21 5.29 -7.13
C LYS A 422 -2.73 5.63 -6.92
N TRP A 423 -1.88 4.63 -6.65
CA TRP A 423 -0.44 4.87 -6.46
C TRP A 423 0.24 5.45 -7.71
N ALA A 424 -0.21 5.06 -8.92
CA ALA A 424 0.34 5.57 -10.17
C ALA A 424 -0.04 7.03 -10.36
N ILE A 425 -1.28 7.39 -10.03
CA ILE A 425 -1.74 8.78 -10.05
C ILE A 425 -0.95 9.63 -9.07
N ASN A 426 -0.77 9.15 -7.83
CA ASN A 426 0.02 9.87 -6.83
C ASN A 426 1.44 10.13 -7.31
N ARG A 427 2.06 9.14 -7.95
CA ARG A 427 3.38 9.30 -8.56
C ARG A 427 3.38 10.34 -9.68
N GLU A 428 2.42 10.30 -10.59
CA GLU A 428 2.29 11.31 -11.66
C GLU A 428 2.11 12.73 -11.11
N ILE A 429 1.26 12.90 -10.09
CA ILE A 429 1.05 14.17 -9.40
C ILE A 429 2.38 14.69 -8.83
N MET A 430 3.14 13.83 -8.15
CA MET A 430 4.44 14.17 -7.56
C MET A 430 5.49 14.52 -8.62
N GLU A 431 5.55 13.77 -9.72
CA GLU A 431 6.46 14.03 -10.84
C GLU A 431 6.11 15.31 -11.61
N LYS A 432 4.81 15.67 -11.67
CA LYS A 432 4.34 16.88 -12.36
C LYS A 432 4.56 18.15 -11.53
N CYS A 433 4.55 18.05 -10.22
CA CYS A 433 4.76 19.18 -9.30
C CYS A 433 6.02 20.02 -9.60
N PRO A 434 7.25 19.47 -9.69
CA PRO A 434 8.45 20.26 -9.98
C PRO A 434 8.37 20.96 -11.35
N VAL A 435 7.79 20.31 -12.36
CA VAL A 435 7.58 20.89 -13.70
C VAL A 435 6.63 22.09 -13.63
N LEU A 436 5.54 21.97 -12.87
CA LEU A 436 4.59 23.07 -12.66
C LEU A 436 5.25 24.22 -11.89
N ARG A 437 6.05 23.94 -10.87
CA ARG A 437 6.82 24.94 -10.13
C ARG A 437 7.78 25.71 -11.03
N GLU A 438 8.55 25.02 -11.87
CA GLU A 438 9.47 25.67 -12.80
C GLU A 438 8.73 26.52 -13.84
N LYS A 439 7.66 25.97 -14.43
CA LYS A 439 6.80 26.70 -15.38
C LYS A 439 6.21 27.96 -14.74
N PHE A 440 5.77 27.87 -13.48
CA PHE A 440 5.23 29.00 -12.74
C PHE A 440 6.32 30.05 -12.46
N LEU A 441 7.50 29.63 -11.99
CA LEU A 441 8.64 30.52 -11.69
C LEU A 441 9.11 31.28 -12.94
N ASN A 442 9.16 30.60 -14.10
CA ASN A 442 9.60 31.20 -15.36
C ASN A 442 8.66 32.30 -15.88
N ASN A 443 7.42 32.35 -15.39
CA ASN A 443 6.45 33.39 -15.74
C ASN A 443 6.45 34.58 -14.77
N HIS A 444 7.36 34.60 -13.79
CA HIS A 444 7.49 35.65 -12.79
C HIS A 444 8.76 36.48 -13.01
N PRO A 445 8.81 37.73 -12.53
CA PRO A 445 9.98 38.59 -12.73
C PRO A 445 11.21 38.09 -11.93
N GLN A 446 12.39 38.54 -12.35
CA GLN A 446 13.68 38.03 -11.84
C GLN A 446 13.90 38.32 -10.35
N ASP A 447 13.27 39.36 -9.80
CA ASP A 447 13.32 39.72 -8.39
C ASP A 447 12.75 38.61 -7.48
N ILE A 448 11.66 37.97 -7.89
CA ILE A 448 11.06 36.82 -7.17
C ILE A 448 12.04 35.64 -7.15
N ARG A 449 12.75 35.39 -8.27
CA ARG A 449 13.78 34.34 -8.32
C ARG A 449 14.92 34.62 -7.35
N VAL A 450 15.40 35.86 -7.35
CA VAL A 450 16.44 36.30 -6.41
C VAL A 450 16.00 36.16 -4.96
N ALA A 451 14.73 36.49 -4.64
CA ALA A 451 14.18 36.30 -3.31
C ALA A 451 14.09 34.81 -2.90
N MET A 452 13.64 33.94 -3.81
CA MET A 452 13.54 32.49 -3.60
C MET A 452 14.88 31.78 -3.46
N GLU A 453 15.93 32.31 -4.09
CA GLU A 453 17.30 31.77 -4.06
C GLU A 453 18.16 32.36 -2.91
N ALA A 454 17.62 33.33 -2.16
CA ALA A 454 18.34 33.96 -1.06
C ALA A 454 18.56 32.99 0.11
N VAL A 455 19.82 32.79 0.50
CA VAL A 455 20.20 31.93 1.65
C VAL A 455 19.64 32.49 2.97
N THR A 456 19.59 33.81 3.10
CA THR A 456 19.02 34.54 4.24
C THR A 456 18.11 35.64 3.74
N PRO A 457 16.82 35.35 3.48
CA PRO A 457 15.90 36.34 2.94
C PRO A 457 15.67 37.48 3.92
N THR A 458 15.59 38.72 3.42
CA THR A 458 15.11 39.86 4.21
C THR A 458 13.63 39.69 4.55
N MET A 459 13.11 40.47 5.51
CA MET A 459 11.67 40.42 5.85
C MET A 459 10.76 40.72 4.64
N GLU A 460 11.19 41.61 3.74
CA GLU A 460 10.49 41.90 2.50
C GLU A 460 10.55 40.73 1.52
N GLN A 461 11.73 40.11 1.34
CA GLN A 461 11.90 38.91 0.52
C GLN A 461 11.08 37.75 1.06
N GLN A 462 11.03 37.56 2.38
CA GLN A 462 10.21 36.52 3.01
C GLN A 462 8.73 36.71 2.68
N LYS A 463 8.22 37.94 2.76
CA LYS A 463 6.83 38.23 2.38
C LYS A 463 6.57 37.92 0.91
N VAL A 464 7.52 38.24 0.02
CA VAL A 464 7.43 37.88 -1.41
C VAL A 464 7.43 36.36 -1.59
N CYS A 465 8.28 35.63 -0.88
CA CYS A 465 8.32 34.17 -0.91
C CYS A 465 6.99 33.56 -0.42
N ASP A 466 6.42 34.06 0.68
CA ASP A 466 5.15 33.56 1.22
C ASP A 466 3.99 33.80 0.23
N GLU A 467 3.91 35.01 -0.35
CA GLU A 467 2.91 35.34 -1.37
C GLU A 467 3.09 34.50 -2.65
N TYR A 468 4.34 34.29 -3.09
CA TYR A 468 4.66 33.43 -4.23
C TYR A 468 4.25 31.98 -3.96
N THR A 469 4.62 31.43 -2.81
CA THR A 469 4.29 30.06 -2.41
C THR A 469 2.78 29.86 -2.33
N ALA A 470 2.03 30.81 -1.76
CA ALA A 470 0.57 30.75 -1.74
C ALA A 470 -0.03 30.69 -3.16
N LYS A 471 0.44 31.54 -4.08
CA LYS A 471 -0.01 31.54 -5.48
C LYS A 471 0.41 30.27 -6.22
N LEU A 472 1.62 29.76 -5.98
CA LEU A 472 2.11 28.51 -6.56
C LEU A 472 1.25 27.31 -6.12
N LYS A 473 0.92 27.22 -4.82
CA LYS A 473 0.04 26.16 -4.29
C LYS A 473 -1.33 26.18 -4.98
N THR A 474 -1.91 27.37 -5.19
CA THR A 474 -3.17 27.53 -5.95
C THR A 474 -3.02 27.10 -7.40
N TYR A 475 -1.97 27.58 -8.09
CA TYR A 475 -1.69 27.23 -9.48
C TYR A 475 -1.51 25.72 -9.68
N ILE A 476 -0.76 25.04 -8.80
CA ILE A 476 -0.58 23.59 -8.86
C ILE A 476 -1.93 22.88 -8.70
N ARG A 477 -2.75 23.28 -7.72
CA ARG A 477 -4.08 22.70 -7.53
C ARG A 477 -4.97 22.88 -8.76
N GLU A 478 -4.96 24.06 -9.38
CA GLU A 478 -5.74 24.35 -10.59
C GLU A 478 -5.30 23.52 -11.80
N GLU A 479 -3.99 23.38 -12.03
CA GLU A 479 -3.48 22.57 -13.14
C GLU A 479 -3.79 21.08 -12.93
N LEU A 480 -3.59 20.54 -11.73
CA LEU A 480 -3.93 19.16 -11.42
C LEU A 480 -5.46 18.90 -11.46
N TYR A 481 -6.27 19.92 -11.13
CA TYR A 481 -7.73 19.83 -11.23
C TYR A 481 -8.18 19.54 -12.67
N LYS A 482 -7.57 20.22 -13.65
CA LYS A 482 -7.85 20.01 -15.08
C LYS A 482 -7.52 18.58 -15.52
N ASP A 483 -6.39 18.04 -15.04
CA ASP A 483 -5.95 16.72 -15.48
C ASP A 483 -6.72 15.57 -14.83
N TYR A 484 -7.12 15.73 -13.56
CA TYR A 484 -7.65 14.61 -12.77
C TYR A 484 -9.11 14.77 -12.38
N VAL A 485 -9.61 15.99 -12.19
CA VAL A 485 -11.01 16.21 -11.79
C VAL A 485 -11.90 16.45 -12.99
N ASP A 486 -11.51 17.34 -13.91
CA ASP A 486 -12.29 17.61 -15.13
C ASP A 486 -12.40 16.39 -16.04
N THR A 487 -11.39 15.51 -16.02
CA THR A 487 -11.41 14.22 -16.74
C THR A 487 -12.19 13.12 -16.01
N GLY A 488 -12.67 13.38 -14.79
CA GLY A 488 -13.45 12.45 -13.98
C GLY A 488 -12.63 11.32 -13.34
N ILE A 489 -11.30 11.40 -13.34
CA ILE A 489 -10.41 10.38 -12.75
C ILE A 489 -10.51 10.39 -11.21
N LEU A 490 -10.40 11.58 -10.62
CA LEU A 490 -10.54 11.85 -9.19
C LEU A 490 -11.72 12.78 -8.93
N SER A 491 -12.31 12.69 -7.74
CA SER A 491 -13.17 13.77 -7.25
C SER A 491 -12.32 14.94 -6.78
N LYS A 492 -12.90 16.15 -6.71
CA LYS A 492 -12.25 17.33 -6.12
C LYS A 492 -11.69 17.04 -4.72
N THR A 493 -12.49 16.38 -3.88
CA THR A 493 -12.08 15.98 -2.53
C THR A 493 -10.95 14.96 -2.57
N GLY A 494 -11.01 13.97 -3.47
CA GLY A 494 -9.96 12.98 -3.65
C GLY A 494 -8.62 13.59 -4.06
N LEU A 495 -8.63 14.53 -5.02
CA LEU A 495 -7.42 15.25 -5.41
C LEU A 495 -6.85 16.06 -4.24
N ASN A 496 -7.68 16.80 -3.52
CA ASN A 496 -7.21 17.60 -2.38
C ASN A 496 -6.57 16.72 -1.31
N ILE A 497 -7.16 15.57 -0.97
CA ILE A 497 -6.58 14.62 0.00
C ILE A 497 -5.17 14.19 -0.43
N GLU A 498 -4.95 13.91 -1.72
CA GLU A 498 -3.63 13.47 -2.19
C GLU A 498 -2.61 14.62 -2.26
N VAL A 499 -3.05 15.81 -2.66
CA VAL A 499 -2.20 17.01 -2.75
C VAL A 499 -1.81 17.54 -1.37
N ASP A 500 -2.77 17.60 -0.42
CA ASP A 500 -2.56 18.17 0.91
C ASP A 500 -1.55 17.37 1.76
N LYS A 501 -1.25 16.11 1.38
CA LYS A 501 -0.20 15.30 2.02
C LYS A 501 1.19 15.91 1.88
N TRP A 502 1.44 16.66 0.80
CA TRP A 502 2.79 17.11 0.47
C TRP A 502 2.90 18.58 0.05
N ILE A 503 1.80 19.20 -0.41
CA ILE A 503 1.81 20.57 -0.93
C ILE A 503 2.30 21.60 0.10
N GLU A 504 2.12 21.33 1.39
CA GLU A 504 2.57 22.23 2.47
C GLU A 504 4.09 22.24 2.68
N TYR A 505 4.82 21.27 2.12
CA TYR A 505 6.28 21.21 2.16
C TYR A 505 6.95 21.87 0.94
N LEU A 506 6.17 22.48 0.03
CA LEU A 506 6.67 23.37 -1.01
C LEU A 506 7.02 24.74 -0.41
#